data_AF-A0A9D1R8K6-F1
#
_entry.id   AF-A0A9D1R8K6-F1
#
_cell.length_a   1.000
_cell.length_b   1.000
_cell.length_c   1.000
_cell.angle_alpha   90.00
_cell.angle_beta   90.00
_cell.angle_gamma   90.00
#
_symmetry.space_group_name_H-M   'P 1'
#
loop_
_entity.id
_entity.type
_entity.pdbx_description
1 polymer ?
#
loop_
_entity_poly.entity_id
_entity_poly.type
_entity_poly.pdbx_seq_one_letter_code
_entity_poly.pdbx_strand_id
1 'polypeptide(L)'
;MADFFDELGKKIADTAEDLGKKAEDTIEIQKIKGQIRSLKRANERDLMDIGRMAYDKFQKGEITDLDWISLCESIESRTEEIERQEEEIVRIKGVF
;
A
#
# COMPACT_ATOMS: atom_id res chain seq x y z
N MET A 1 -3.10 32.47 32.58
CA MET A 1 -2.37 32.32 31.29
C MET A 1 -0.85 32.36 31.43
N ALA A 2 -0.27 32.59 32.62
CA ALA A 2 1.18 32.44 32.84
C ALA A 2 1.57 30.97 33.10
N ASP A 3 0.77 30.23 33.88
CA ASP A 3 1.09 28.84 34.29
C ASP A 3 1.24 27.85 33.12
N PHE A 4 0.45 28.02 32.05
CA PHE A 4 0.52 27.15 30.88
C PHE A 4 1.82 27.32 30.09
N PHE A 5 2.33 28.55 30.00
CA PHE A 5 3.58 28.83 29.29
C PHE A 5 4.81 28.52 30.15
N ASP A 6 4.72 28.66 31.47
CA ASP A 6 5.78 28.27 32.41
C ASP A 6 5.95 26.74 32.50
N GLU A 7 4.85 25.97 32.47
CA GLU A 7 4.92 24.51 32.38
C GLU A 7 5.49 24.02 31.05
N LEU A 8 5.16 24.69 29.95
CA LEU A 8 5.75 24.41 28.63
C LEU A 8 7.25 24.74 28.59
N GLY A 9 7.65 25.86 29.19
CA GLY A 9 9.06 26.27 29.26
C GLY A 9 9.93 25.28 30.03
N LYS A 10 9.45 24.77 31.17
CA LYS A 10 10.16 23.75 31.95
C LYS A 10 10.25 22.41 31.22
N LYS A 11 9.18 21.98 30.54
CA LYS A 11 9.16 20.74 29.74
C LYS A 11 10.14 20.78 28.57
N ILE A 12 10.35 21.94 27.97
CA ILE A 12 11.29 22.11 26.86
C ILE A 12 12.74 22.05 27.36
N ALA A 13 13.03 22.62 28.54
CA ALA A 13 14.37 22.57 29.15
C ALA A 13 14.81 21.14 29.49
N ASP A 14 13.89 20.32 30.02
CA ASP A 14 14.15 18.90 30.30
C ASP A 14 14.34 18.06 29.01
N THR A 15 13.89 18.57 27.86
CA THR A 15 14.05 17.89 26.55
C THR A 15 15.46 18.11 25.95
N ALA A 16 16.22 19.10 26.44
CA ALA A 16 17.53 19.45 25.91
C ALA A 16 18.65 18.52 26.40
N GLU A 17 18.55 18.00 27.63
CA GLU A 17 19.60 17.17 28.25
C GLU A 17 19.61 15.72 27.72
N ASP A 18 18.49 15.26 27.16
CA ASP A 18 18.26 13.89 26.63
C ASP A 18 18.69 13.69 25.16
N LEU A 19 19.04 14.77 24.46
CA LEU A 19 19.31 14.76 23.01
C LEU A 19 20.65 14.13 22.62
N GLY A 20 21.59 13.96 23.56
CA GLY A 20 22.90 13.38 23.28
C GLY A 20 22.90 11.85 23.07
N LYS A 21 21.92 11.13 23.61
CA LYS A 21 21.83 9.64 23.50
C LYS A 21 20.70 9.15 22.56
N LYS A 22 19.64 9.93 22.35
CA LYS A 22 18.51 9.59 21.46
C LYS A 22 18.83 9.60 19.96
N ALA A 23 19.91 10.26 19.54
CA ALA A 23 20.22 10.42 18.12
C ALA A 23 20.67 9.11 17.44
N GLU A 24 21.46 8.28 18.14
CA GLU A 24 22.00 7.01 17.63
C GLU A 24 20.90 5.93 17.53
N ASP A 25 20.09 5.77 18.59
CA ASP A 25 18.93 4.87 18.64
C ASP A 25 17.90 5.20 17.53
N THR A 26 17.74 6.48 17.19
CA THR A 26 16.80 6.90 16.15
C THR A 26 17.25 6.46 14.75
N ILE A 27 18.55 6.46 14.47
CA ILE A 27 19.09 6.04 13.16
C ILE A 27 18.86 4.54 12.95
N GLU A 28 19.15 3.71 13.96
CA GLU A 28 18.91 2.27 13.88
C GLU A 28 17.41 1.95 13.72
N ILE A 29 16.54 2.65 14.45
CA ILE A 29 15.08 2.53 14.31
C ILE A 29 14.64 2.88 12.88
N GLN A 30 15.15 3.96 12.28
CA GLN A 30 14.78 4.34 10.91
C GLN A 30 15.30 3.34 9.87
N LYS A 31 16.49 2.77 10.08
CA LYS A 31 17.03 1.70 9.23
C LYS A 31 16.12 0.46 9.27
N ILE A 32 15.74 0.01 10.45
CA ILE A 32 14.81 -1.13 10.63
C ILE A 32 13.45 -0.83 9.98
N LYS A 33 12.89 0.36 10.19
CA LYS A 33 11.63 0.78 9.53
C LYS A 33 11.74 0.79 8.01
N GLY A 34 12.89 1.20 7.47
CA GLY A 34 13.19 1.14 6.04
C GLY A 34 13.17 -0.30 5.51
N GLN A 35 13.84 -1.21 6.20
CA GLN A 35 13.84 -2.64 5.86
C GLN A 35 12.43 -3.24 5.90
N ILE A 36 11.65 -2.93 6.95
CA ILE A 36 10.24 -3.36 7.05
C ILE A 36 9.42 -2.87 5.86
N ARG A 37 9.55 -1.60 5.46
CA ARG A 37 8.83 -1.06 4.29
C ARG A 37 9.22 -1.77 2.99
N SER A 38 10.50 -2.09 2.82
CA SER A 38 10.97 -2.83 1.64
C SER A 38 10.44 -4.26 1.61
N LEU A 39 10.43 -4.97 2.75
CA LEU A 39 9.84 -6.30 2.86
C LEU A 39 8.33 -6.28 2.59
N LYS A 40 7.59 -5.31 3.14
CA LYS A 40 6.15 -5.15 2.87
C LYS A 40 5.86 -4.96 1.38
N ARG A 41 6.64 -4.12 0.69
CA ARG A 41 6.50 -3.92 -0.76
C ARG A 41 6.87 -5.15 -1.58
N ALA A 42 7.83 -5.96 -1.12
CA ALA A 42 8.14 -7.24 -1.76
C ALA A 42 6.96 -8.21 -1.63
N ASN A 43 6.43 -8.38 -0.41
CA ASN A 43 5.26 -9.22 -0.18
C ASN A 43 4.04 -8.76 -0.99
N GLU A 44 3.80 -7.45 -1.09
CA GLU A 44 2.69 -6.92 -1.89
C GLU A 44 2.82 -7.27 -3.38
N ARG A 45 4.04 -7.22 -3.93
CA ARG A 45 4.29 -7.68 -5.31
C ARG A 45 4.08 -9.18 -5.44
N ASP A 46 4.62 -9.99 -4.53
CA ASP A 46 4.49 -11.44 -4.58
C ASP A 46 3.00 -11.86 -4.47
N LEU A 47 2.21 -11.20 -3.62
CA LEU A 47 0.77 -11.42 -3.52
C LEU A 47 0.04 -11.03 -4.82
N MET A 48 0.46 -9.93 -5.47
CA MET A 48 -0.09 -9.53 -6.77
C MET A 48 0.23 -10.57 -7.85
N ASP A 49 1.46 -11.08 -7.87
CA ASP A 49 1.89 -12.11 -8.81
C ASP A 49 1.18 -13.45 -8.56
N ILE A 50 0.95 -13.83 -7.30
CA ILE A 50 0.10 -14.98 -6.94
C ILE A 50 -1.33 -14.79 -7.51
N GLY A 51 -1.92 -13.61 -7.32
CA GLY A 51 -3.25 -13.30 -7.85
C GLY A 51 -3.31 -13.41 -9.38
N ARG A 52 -2.27 -12.95 -10.08
CA ARG A 52 -2.14 -13.10 -11.54
C ARG A 52 -2.00 -14.55 -11.96
N MET A 53 -1.13 -15.32 -11.31
CA MET A 53 -0.96 -16.75 -11.59
C MET A 53 -2.24 -17.55 -11.35
N ALA A 54 -3.01 -17.21 -10.31
CA ALA A 54 -4.30 -17.80 -10.05
C ALA A 54 -5.31 -17.46 -11.15
N TYR A 55 -5.37 -16.19 -11.57
CA TYR A 55 -6.23 -15.76 -12.66
C TYR A 55 -5.89 -16.44 -13.99
N ASP A 56 -4.61 -16.54 -14.35
CA ASP A 56 -4.15 -17.25 -15.56
C ASP A 56 -4.56 -18.73 -15.56
N LYS A 57 -4.48 -19.40 -14.39
CA LYS A 57 -4.95 -20.78 -14.23
C LYS A 57 -6.47 -20.88 -14.34
N PHE A 58 -7.21 -19.91 -13.82
CA PHE A 58 -8.66 -19.82 -13.99
C PHE A 58 -9.03 -19.70 -15.48
N GLN A 59 -8.38 -18.81 -16.23
CA GLN A 59 -8.64 -18.64 -17.66
C GLN A 59 -8.37 -19.92 -18.47
N LYS A 60 -7.47 -20.78 -17.99
CA LYS A 60 -7.17 -22.10 -18.58
C LYS A 60 -8.12 -23.21 -18.11
N GLY A 61 -9.06 -22.91 -17.22
CA GLY A 61 -9.96 -23.90 -16.62
C GLY A 61 -9.27 -24.85 -15.64
N GLU A 62 -8.10 -24.49 -15.10
CA GLU A 62 -7.30 -25.33 -14.21
C GLU A 62 -7.69 -25.18 -12.72
N ILE A 63 -8.56 -24.22 -12.39
CA ILE A 63 -9.07 -24.01 -11.03
C ILE A 63 -10.51 -24.52 -10.96
N THR A 64 -10.75 -25.52 -10.10
CA THR A 64 -12.08 -26.12 -9.90
C THR A 64 -12.73 -25.73 -8.56
N ASP A 65 -12.06 -24.90 -7.76
CA ASP A 65 -12.56 -24.47 -6.46
C ASP A 65 -13.47 -23.23 -6.62
N LEU A 66 -14.70 -23.33 -6.11
CA LEU A 66 -15.81 -22.41 -6.38
C LEU A 66 -15.54 -20.98 -5.87
N ASP A 67 -14.83 -20.84 -4.74
CA ASP A 67 -14.55 -19.53 -4.15
C ASP A 67 -13.57 -18.71 -5.01
N TRP A 68 -12.64 -19.37 -5.70
CA TRP A 68 -11.68 -18.73 -6.60
C TRP A 68 -12.34 -18.33 -7.92
N ILE A 69 -13.25 -19.16 -8.42
CA ILE A 69 -14.02 -18.89 -9.64
C ILE A 69 -14.82 -17.59 -9.49
N SER A 70 -15.57 -17.42 -8.39
CA SER A 70 -16.38 -16.22 -8.18
C SER A 70 -15.57 -14.92 -8.14
N LEU A 71 -14.39 -14.94 -7.52
CA LEU A 71 -13.49 -13.79 -7.50
C LEU A 71 -12.94 -13.47 -8.90
N CYS A 72 -12.60 -14.49 -9.68
CA CYS A 72 -12.10 -14.31 -11.04
C CYS A 72 -13.18 -13.79 -11.99
N GLU A 73 -14.41 -14.33 -11.93
CA GLU A 73 -15.57 -13.81 -12.69
C GLU A 73 -15.84 -12.33 -12.35
N SER A 74 -15.72 -11.96 -11.07
CA SER A 74 -15.87 -10.56 -10.64
C SER A 74 -14.76 -9.66 -11.18
N ILE A 75 -13.54 -10.18 -11.37
CA ILE A 75 -12.43 -9.44 -12.01
C ILE A 75 -12.73 -9.26 -13.50
N GLU A 76 -13.09 -10.34 -14.20
CA GLU A 76 -13.41 -10.33 -15.63
C GLU A 76 -14.53 -9.34 -15.95
N SER A 77 -15.64 -9.39 -15.20
CA SER A 77 -16.75 -8.43 -15.36
C SER A 77 -16.32 -6.97 -15.22
N ARG A 78 -15.40 -6.66 -14.28
CA ARG A 78 -14.85 -5.31 -14.11
C ARG A 78 -13.90 -4.93 -15.23
N THR A 79 -13.07 -5.85 -15.71
CA THR A 79 -12.17 -5.62 -16.85
C THR A 79 -12.96 -5.27 -18.10
N GLU A 80 -13.99 -6.05 -18.42
CA GLU A 80 -14.86 -5.76 -19.57
C GLU A 80 -15.55 -4.39 -19.44
N GLU A 81 -15.97 -4.01 -18.22
CA GLU A 81 -16.58 -2.71 -17.98
C GLU A 81 -15.56 -1.57 -18.17
N ILE A 82 -14.32 -1.75 -17.71
CA ILE A 82 -13.23 -0.79 -17.95
C ILE A 82 -12.99 -0.64 -19.46
N GLU A 83 -12.89 -1.73 -20.21
CA GLU A 83 -12.70 -1.71 -21.67
C GLU A 83 -13.84 -0.95 -22.37
N ARG A 84 -15.10 -1.24 -22.01
CA ARG A 84 -16.26 -0.50 -22.53
C ARG A 84 -16.18 1.00 -22.25
N GLN A 85 -15.73 1.38 -21.05
CA GLN A 85 -15.56 2.78 -20.67
C GLN A 85 -14.41 3.45 -21.42
N GLU A 86 -13.30 2.74 -21.63
CA GLU A 86 -12.16 3.23 -22.42
C GLU A 86 -12.56 3.45 -23.88
N GLU A 87 -13.30 2.52 -24.49
CA GLU A 87 -13.86 2.69 -25.84
C GLU A 87 -14.80 3.89 -25.94
N GLU A 88 -15.66 4.10 -24.94
CA GLU A 88 -16.56 5.25 -24.89
C GLU A 88 -15.80 6.57 -24.78
N ILE A 89 -14.72 6.61 -23.97
CA ILE A 89 -13.82 7.76 -23.91
C ILE A 89 -13.19 8.05 -25.27
N VAL A 90 -12.75 7.02 -26.00
CA VAL A 90 -12.18 7.18 -27.35
C VAL A 90 -13.24 7.74 -28.32
N ARG A 91 -14.46 7.18 -28.31
CA ARG A 91 -15.59 7.68 -29.12
C ARG A 91 -15.90 9.15 -28.84
N ILE A 92 -15.99 9.54 -27.57
CA ILE A 92 -16.29 10.92 -27.15
C ILE A 92 -15.18 11.88 -27.57
N LYS A 93 -13.91 11.47 -27.44
CA LYS A 93 -12.76 12.31 -27.82
C LYS A 93 -12.65 12.52 -29.34
N GLY A 94 -13.42 11.80 -30.16
CA GLY A 94 -13.41 11.94 -31.61
C GLY A 94 -12.06 11.58 -32.26
N VAL A 95 -11.22 10.84 -31.53
CA VAL A 95 -9.94 10.33 -32.05
C VAL A 95 -10.25 9.00 -32.73
N PHE A 96 -10.63 9.09 -34.01
CA PHE A 96 -10.73 7.95 -34.92
C PHE A 96 -9.36 7.62 -35.51
#